data_AF-A0A1F5BBR4-F1
#
_entry.id   AF-A0A1F5BBR4-F1
#
_cell.length_a   1.000
_cell.length_b   1.000
_cell.length_c   1.000
_cell.angle_alpha   90.00
_cell.angle_beta   90.00
_cell.angle_gamma   90.00
#
_symmetry.space_group_name_H-M   'P 1'
#
loop_
_entity.id
_entity.type
_entity.pdbx_description
1 polymer ?
#
loop_
_entity_poly.entity_id
_entity_poly.type
_entity_poly.pdbx_seq_one_letter_code
_entity_poly.pdbx_strand_id
1 'polypeptide(L)'
;QVVASDGMSEILAFAKSKDLMITGLTNIQSIRTADIAGVSAVINCRGKRPDKKVIEFARLKKIPVLATNMVMFDICGILYGRGLKGIS
;
A
#
# COMPACT_ATOMS: atom_id res chain seq x y z
N GLN A 1 1.73 -4.72 -10.46
CA GLN A 1 3.11 -4.31 -10.14
C GLN A 1 3.12 -3.83 -8.69
N VAL A 2 4.23 -3.26 -8.21
CA VAL A 2 4.35 -2.75 -6.84
C VAL A 2 4.71 -1.27 -6.90
N VAL A 3 4.00 -0.47 -6.11
CA VAL A 3 4.30 0.93 -5.84
C VAL A 3 4.58 1.09 -4.36
N ALA A 4 5.75 1.62 -4.01
CA ALA A 4 6.19 1.76 -2.63
C ALA A 4 6.56 3.21 -2.35
N SER A 5 5.74 3.92 -1.57
CA SER A 5 5.99 5.31 -1.21
C SER A 5 5.16 5.73 0.01
N ASP A 6 5.71 6.68 0.78
CA ASP A 6 4.94 7.47 1.76
C ASP A 6 4.46 8.80 1.14
N GLY A 7 4.95 9.16 -0.05
CA GLY A 7 4.51 10.31 -0.82
C GLY A 7 3.19 10.02 -1.52
N MET A 8 2.09 10.51 -0.96
CA MET A 8 0.74 10.26 -1.49
C MET A 8 0.52 10.84 -2.89
N SER A 9 1.20 11.93 -3.21
CA SER A 9 1.26 12.49 -4.55
C SER A 9 1.95 11.54 -5.54
N GLU A 10 3.03 10.87 -5.12
CA GLU A 10 3.72 9.87 -5.94
C GLU A 10 2.82 8.67 -6.23
N ILE A 11 2.07 8.20 -5.21
CA ILE A 11 1.11 7.12 -5.42
C ILE A 11 0.06 7.53 -6.46
N LEU A 12 -0.52 8.73 -6.34
CA LEU A 12 -1.51 9.21 -7.31
C LEU A 12 -0.93 9.43 -8.70
N ALA A 13 0.31 9.87 -8.80
CA ALA A 13 0.96 10.15 -10.08
C ALA A 13 1.36 8.87 -10.83
N PHE A 14 1.80 7.83 -10.11
CA PHE A 14 2.48 6.69 -10.74
C PHE A 14 1.79 5.33 -10.55
N ALA A 15 0.95 5.16 -9.53
CA ALA A 15 0.27 3.88 -9.33
C ALA A 15 -0.72 3.62 -10.46
N LYS A 16 -0.72 2.37 -10.96
CA LYS A 16 -1.72 1.92 -11.93
C LYS A 16 -2.78 1.10 -11.21
N SER A 17 -3.97 1.04 -11.80
CA SER A 17 -5.04 0.20 -11.27
C SER A 17 -4.55 -1.25 -11.14
N LYS A 18 -4.92 -1.89 -10.01
CA LYS A 18 -4.51 -3.24 -9.60
C LYS A 18 -3.05 -3.38 -9.16
N ASP A 19 -2.29 -2.30 -9.01
CA ASP A 19 -0.97 -2.39 -8.37
C ASP A 19 -1.09 -2.68 -6.87
N LEU A 20 -0.02 -3.19 -6.29
CA LEU A 20 0.13 -3.39 -4.86
C LEU A 20 0.81 -2.17 -4.25
N MET A 21 0.18 -1.53 -3.28
CA MET A 21 0.74 -0.37 -2.59
C MET A 21 1.47 -0.78 -1.32
N ILE A 22 2.69 -0.28 -1.12
CA ILE A 22 3.44 -0.40 0.14
C ILE A 22 3.65 1.00 0.70
N THR A 23 3.27 1.20 1.96
CA THR A 23 3.45 2.47 2.67
C THR A 23 3.69 2.17 4.14
N GLY A 24 4.30 3.07 4.87
CA GLY A 24 4.24 3.07 6.32
C GLY A 24 3.43 4.23 6.89
N LEU A 25 2.49 4.77 6.11
CA LEU A 25 1.38 5.58 6.59
C LEU A 25 0.20 4.66 6.93
N THR A 26 -0.39 4.88 8.11
CA THR A 26 -1.53 4.09 8.62
C THR A 26 -2.79 4.91 8.80
N ASN A 27 -2.80 6.15 8.30
CA ASN A 27 -3.91 7.07 8.42
C ASN A 27 -4.95 6.83 7.31
N ILE A 28 -6.13 7.45 7.45
CA ILE A 28 -7.23 7.31 6.48
C ILE A 28 -6.87 7.81 5.08
N GLN A 29 -5.92 8.75 4.97
CA GLN A 29 -5.51 9.26 3.65
C GLN A 29 -4.85 8.14 2.84
N SER A 30 -4.05 7.26 3.46
CA SER A 30 -3.43 6.10 2.79
C SER A 30 -4.45 5.27 2.01
N ILE A 31 -5.59 4.99 2.64
CA ILE A 31 -6.68 4.21 2.04
C ILE A 31 -7.47 5.01 1.01
N ARG A 32 -7.67 6.32 1.20
CA ARG A 32 -8.34 7.17 0.21
C ARG A 32 -7.54 7.28 -1.08
N THR A 33 -6.22 7.47 -0.97
CA THR A 33 -5.34 7.48 -2.14
C THR A 33 -5.32 6.13 -2.82
N ALA A 34 -5.28 5.04 -2.05
CA ALA A 34 -5.40 3.68 -2.58
C ALA A 34 -6.71 3.47 -3.37
N ASP A 35 -7.84 3.97 -2.86
CA ASP A 35 -9.16 3.93 -3.52
C ASP A 35 -9.16 4.73 -4.83
N ILE A 36 -8.65 5.96 -4.80
CA ILE A 36 -8.57 6.83 -5.99
C ILE A 36 -7.64 6.24 -7.06
N ALA A 37 -6.47 5.74 -6.66
CA ALA A 37 -5.51 5.11 -7.56
C ALA A 37 -5.96 3.72 -8.05
N GLY A 38 -7.02 3.15 -7.46
CA GLY A 38 -7.55 1.84 -7.82
C GLY A 38 -6.57 0.69 -7.55
N VAL A 39 -5.77 0.79 -6.49
CA VAL A 39 -4.79 -0.25 -6.12
C VAL A 39 -5.51 -1.51 -5.63
N SER A 40 -4.86 -2.67 -5.80
CA SER A 40 -5.41 -3.97 -5.43
C SER A 40 -5.38 -4.26 -3.92
N ALA A 41 -4.38 -3.73 -3.20
CA ALA A 41 -4.20 -3.90 -1.77
C ALA A 41 -3.17 -2.90 -1.24
N VAL A 42 -3.17 -2.71 0.09
CA VAL A 42 -2.20 -1.87 0.82
C VAL A 42 -1.44 -2.72 1.85
N ILE A 43 -0.11 -2.60 1.86
CA ILE A 43 0.76 -3.20 2.88
C ILE A 43 1.33 -2.09 3.76
N ASN A 44 1.00 -2.12 5.06
CA ASN A 44 1.62 -1.30 6.08
C ASN A 44 2.92 -1.94 6.59
N CYS A 45 4.03 -1.24 6.40
CA CYS A 45 5.36 -1.70 6.83
C CYS A 45 5.73 -1.20 8.25
N ARG A 46 6.87 -1.69 8.76
CA ARG A 46 7.49 -1.29 10.04
C ARG A 46 6.65 -1.61 11.28
N GLY A 47 5.77 -2.62 11.19
CA GLY A 47 4.90 -3.06 12.28
C GLY A 47 3.78 -2.07 12.63
N LYS A 48 3.63 -1.00 11.84
CA LYS A 48 2.58 -0.01 12.06
C LYS A 48 1.22 -0.63 11.70
N ARG A 49 0.26 -0.51 12.62
CA ARG A 49 -1.10 -1.02 12.43
C ARG A 49 -2.08 0.15 12.30
N PRO A 50 -2.93 0.16 11.26
CA PRO A 50 -4.03 1.12 11.17
C PRO A 50 -5.01 0.96 12.33
N ASP A 51 -5.62 2.07 12.72
CA ASP A 51 -6.68 2.05 13.71
C ASP A 51 -7.96 1.38 13.15
N LYS A 52 -8.94 1.14 14.02
CA LYS A 52 -10.21 0.51 13.64
C LYS A 52 -10.95 1.30 12.56
N LYS A 53 -10.96 2.63 12.63
CA LYS A 53 -11.69 3.49 11.68
C LYS A 53 -11.09 3.38 10.28
N VAL A 54 -9.77 3.30 10.18
CA VAL A 54 -9.07 3.11 8.90
C VAL A 54 -9.36 1.73 8.32
N ILE A 55 -9.36 0.68 9.15
CA ILE A 55 -9.71 -0.69 8.71
C ILE A 55 -11.17 -0.77 8.25
N GLU A 56 -12.11 -0.18 8.99
CA GLU A 56 -13.52 -0.12 8.61
C GLU A 56 -13.73 0.60 7.28
N PHE A 57 -13.04 1.74 7.08
CA PHE A 57 -13.09 2.46 5.81
C PHE A 57 -12.51 1.63 4.65
N ALA A 58 -11.38 0.95 4.86
CA ALA A 58 -10.81 0.05 3.86
C ALA A 58 -11.76 -1.10 3.49
N ARG A 59 -12.46 -1.67 4.48
CA ARG A 59 -13.50 -2.69 4.24
C ARG A 59 -14.65 -2.16 3.41
N LEU A 60 -15.15 -0.95 3.70
CA LEU A 60 -16.22 -0.31 2.92
C LEU A 60 -15.79 -0.13 1.45
N LYS A 61 -14.52 0.23 1.23
CA LYS A 61 -13.91 0.38 -0.10
C LYS A 61 -13.46 -0.95 -0.73
N LYS A 62 -13.60 -2.07 -0.02
CA LYS A 62 -13.16 -3.41 -0.46
C LYS A 62 -11.66 -3.47 -0.80
N ILE A 63 -10.85 -2.71 -0.07
CA ILE A 63 -9.39 -2.69 -0.22
C ILE A 63 -8.77 -3.56 0.88
N PRO A 64 -8.12 -4.68 0.54
CA PRO A 64 -7.36 -5.48 1.50
C PRO A 64 -6.22 -4.67 2.11
N VAL A 65 -6.08 -4.75 3.43
CA VAL A 65 -4.99 -4.11 4.19
C VAL A 65 -4.22 -5.18 4.93
N LEU A 66 -2.92 -5.26 4.67
CA LEU A 66 -1.99 -6.16 5.32
C LEU A 66 -1.01 -5.35 6.17
N ALA A 67 -0.51 -5.94 7.26
CA ALA A 67 0.53 -5.33 8.09
C ALA A 67 1.65 -6.33 8.33
N THR A 68 2.89 -5.84 8.31
CA THR A 68 4.09 -6.63 8.57
C THR A 68 5.12 -5.82 9.35
N ASN A 69 5.95 -6.52 10.14
CA ASN A 69 7.06 -5.91 10.87
C ASN A 69 8.24 -5.53 9.97
N MET A 70 8.26 -6.02 8.73
CA MET A 70 9.32 -5.75 7.76
C MET A 70 9.38 -4.28 7.37
N VAL A 71 10.58 -3.78 7.07
CA VAL A 71 10.77 -2.45 6.49
C VAL A 71 10.46 -2.45 5.00
N MET A 72 10.17 -1.27 4.44
CA MET A 72 9.71 -1.13 3.05
C MET A 72 10.68 -1.76 2.04
N PHE A 73 11.98 -1.54 2.19
CA PHE A 73 13.00 -2.07 1.28
C PHE A 73 13.00 -3.61 1.25
N ASP A 74 12.93 -4.27 2.42
CA ASP A 74 12.91 -5.74 2.49
C ASP A 74 11.66 -6.33 1.84
N ILE A 75 10.50 -5.69 2.01
CA ILE A 75 9.26 -6.10 1.35
C ILE A 75 9.44 -6.01 -0.18
N CYS A 76 9.97 -4.89 -0.67
CA CYS A 76 10.26 -4.71 -2.10
C CYS A 76 11.22 -5.79 -2.62
N GLY A 77 12.32 -6.06 -1.92
CA GLY A 77 13.28 -7.09 -2.29
C GLY A 77 12.67 -8.50 -2.34
N ILE A 78 11.85 -8.84 -1.35
CA ILE A 78 11.11 -10.11 -1.30
C ILE A 78 10.15 -10.28 -2.47
N LEU A 79 9.37 -9.24 -2.76
CA LEU A 79 8.38 -9.28 -3.84
C LEU A 79 9.06 -9.31 -5.20
N TYR A 80 10.14 -8.54 -5.36
CA TYR A 80 10.97 -8.56 -6.56
C TYR A 80 11.57 -9.93 -6.82
N GLY A 81 12.15 -10.56 -5.80
CA GLY A 81 12.66 -11.93 -5.88
C GLY A 81 11.59 -12.98 -6.19
N ARG A 82 10.31 -12.66 -6.00
CA ARG A 82 9.15 -13.50 -6.37
C ARG A 82 8.54 -13.13 -7.73
N GLY A 83 9.21 -12.28 -8.52
CA GLY A 83 8.82 -11.93 -9.89
C GLY A 83 7.86 -10.74 -9.99
N LEU A 84 7.51 -10.07 -8.89
CA LEU A 84 6.77 -8.81 -8.95
C LEU A 84 7.71 -7.67 -9.35
N LYS A 85 7.28 -6.82 -10.28
CA LYS A 85 8.05 -5.67 -10.72
C LYS A 85 7.57 -4.39 -10.03
N GLY A 86 8.50 -3.48 -9.76
CA GLY A 86 8.16 -2.11 -9.41
C GLY A 86 7.52 -1.39 -10.58
N ILE A 87 6.73 -0.36 -10.29
CA ILE A 87 6.28 0.58 -11.31
C ILE A 87 7.49 1.33 -11.92
N SER A 88 7.47 1.48 -13.24
CA SER A 88 8.35 2.36 -14.02
C SER A 88 7.59 3.55 -14.56
#